data_AF-A0A7C3USH0-F1
#
_entry.id   AF-A0A7C3USH0-F1
#
_cell.length_a   1.000
_cell.length_b   1.000
_cell.length_c   1.000
_cell.angle_alpha   90.00
_cell.angle_beta   90.00
_cell.angle_gamma   90.00
#
_symmetry.space_group_name_H-M   'P 1'
#
loop_
_entity.id
_entity.type
_entity.pdbx_description
1 polymer ?
#
loop_
_entity_poly.entity_id
_entity_poly.type
_entity_poly.pdbx_seq_one_letter_code
_entity_poly.pdbx_strand_id
1 'polypeptide(L)'
;MEMFSKNFNKISKGVSSAILVFLFLIATVLVLINIPNIFAQQETTPAIMNASIQQVIGIELSNYLAEGILFTNTTTIGVQYPITNVNAWNNATRNYNGSSYGTLYNITAWSANQVNVTVCHCACSDLTNVTGGNTYYIYINGSGITNKGVGWANGTTATFNVHSPPDANYIFKKPLDYQIVSGNLAPGNATYLRYWLNPYPNNVPSGIYNTTYKFKAVEIGQTCGICSC
;
A
#
# COMPACT_ATOMS: atom_id res chain seq x y z
N MET A 1 19.53 92.29 53.50
CA MET A 1 19.39 91.68 52.16
C MET A 1 19.32 90.13 52.20
N GLU A 2 19.68 89.45 53.31
CA GLU A 2 19.56 87.98 53.43
C GLU A 2 18.13 87.43 53.56
N MET A 3 17.17 88.23 54.06
CA MET A 3 15.82 87.73 54.33
C MET A 3 14.99 87.51 53.05
N PHE A 4 15.29 88.23 51.96
CA PHE A 4 14.65 88.04 50.65
C PHE A 4 15.14 86.79 49.91
N SER A 5 16.40 86.38 50.12
CA SER A 5 16.98 85.19 49.48
C SER A 5 16.36 83.87 49.99
N LYS A 6 16.04 83.78 51.28
CA LYS A 6 15.45 82.56 51.87
C LYS A 6 14.02 82.28 51.40
N ASN A 7 13.22 83.32 51.13
CA ASN A 7 11.85 83.15 50.63
C ASN A 7 11.81 82.78 49.14
N PHE A 8 12.72 83.30 48.32
CA PHE A 8 12.79 82.95 46.89
C PHE A 8 13.15 81.48 46.67
N ASN A 9 14.07 80.94 47.49
CA ASN A 9 14.47 79.52 47.42
C ASN A 9 13.36 78.55 47.88
N LYS A 10 12.45 78.99 48.76
CA LYS A 10 11.32 78.15 49.23
C LYS A 10 10.19 78.08 48.18
N ILE A 11 9.95 79.19 47.48
CA ILE A 11 8.96 79.25 46.39
C ILE A 11 9.47 78.49 45.15
N SER A 12 10.77 78.64 44.80
CA SER A 12 11.40 77.92 43.68
C SER A 12 11.32 76.38 43.82
N LYS A 13 11.57 75.84 45.02
CA LYS A 13 11.49 74.39 45.27
C LYS A 13 10.06 73.85 45.22
N GLY A 14 9.06 74.62 45.65
CA GLY A 14 7.65 74.24 45.57
C GLY A 14 7.13 74.18 44.13
N VAL A 15 7.51 75.16 43.30
CA VAL A 15 7.10 75.22 41.89
C VAL A 15 7.76 74.11 41.07
N SER A 16 9.04 73.80 41.33
CA SER A 16 9.74 72.71 40.64
C SER A 16 9.13 71.33 40.94
N SER A 17 8.74 71.08 42.20
CA SER A 17 8.09 69.82 42.59
C SER A 17 6.68 69.67 42.00
N ALA A 18 5.90 70.76 41.93
CA ALA A 18 4.55 70.72 41.37
C ALA A 18 4.55 70.45 39.85
N ILE A 19 5.50 71.04 39.13
CA ILE A 19 5.66 70.81 37.68
C ILE A 19 6.04 69.35 37.40
N LEU A 20 6.92 68.76 38.21
CA LEU A 20 7.34 67.37 38.05
C LEU A 20 6.18 66.39 38.28
N VAL A 21 5.35 66.64 39.29
CA VAL A 21 4.15 65.83 39.55
C VAL A 21 3.13 65.97 38.40
N PHE A 22 2.93 67.19 37.88
CA PHE A 22 2.01 67.43 36.77
C PHE A 22 2.47 66.75 35.46
N LEU A 23 3.77 66.81 35.16
CA LEU A 23 4.35 66.11 34.00
C LEU A 23 4.23 64.58 34.13
N PHE A 24 4.41 64.04 35.33
CA PHE A 24 4.24 62.60 35.58
C PHE A 24 2.77 62.17 35.40
N LEU A 25 1.82 63.02 35.78
CA LEU A 25 0.40 62.78 35.59
C LEU A 25 0.00 62.79 34.11
N ILE A 26 0.55 63.72 33.32
CA ILE A 26 0.31 63.76 31.87
C ILE A 26 0.91 62.52 31.19
N ALA A 27 2.12 62.11 31.55
CA ALA A 27 2.77 60.94 30.98
C ALA A 27 1.99 59.64 31.27
N THR A 28 1.50 59.47 32.50
CA THR A 28 0.69 58.30 32.88
C THR A 28 -0.65 58.27 32.18
N VAL A 29 -1.31 59.43 32.03
CA VAL A 29 -2.54 59.54 31.23
C VAL A 29 -2.27 59.19 29.77
N LEU A 30 -1.21 59.72 29.14
CA LEU A 30 -0.86 59.39 27.75
C LEU A 30 -0.56 57.91 27.51
N VAL A 31 0.03 57.22 28.49
CA VAL A 31 0.22 55.76 28.42
C VAL A 31 -1.11 55.02 28.51
N LEU A 32 -2.00 55.45 29.42
CA LEU A 32 -3.33 54.82 29.62
C LEU A 32 -4.26 54.96 28.40
N ILE A 33 -4.21 56.08 27.66
CA ILE A 33 -5.07 56.27 26.47
C ILE A 33 -4.63 55.36 25.31
N ASN A 34 -3.38 54.88 25.29
CA ASN A 34 -2.85 54.05 24.18
C ASN A 34 -2.97 52.54 24.39
N ILE A 35 -3.32 52.06 25.60
CA ILE A 35 -3.48 50.63 25.91
C ILE A 35 -4.56 49.93 25.04
N PRO A 36 -5.71 50.54 24.71
CA PRO A 36 -6.75 49.86 23.93
C PRO A 36 -6.30 49.48 22.52
N ASN A 37 -5.33 50.20 21.93
CA ASN A 37 -4.87 49.95 20.56
C ASN A 37 -3.84 48.82 20.46
N ILE A 38 -3.23 48.41 21.57
CA ILE A 38 -2.21 47.33 21.58
C ILE A 38 -2.88 45.95 21.60
N PHE A 39 -4.12 45.84 22.07
CA PHE A 39 -4.87 44.58 22.18
C PHE A 39 -5.95 44.40 21.09
N ALA A 40 -6.14 45.36 20.18
CA ALA A 40 -7.22 45.33 19.20
C ALA A 40 -6.94 44.51 17.92
N GLN A 41 -5.77 43.88 17.78
CA GLN A 41 -5.45 43.06 16.60
C GLN A 41 -4.72 41.77 16.98
N GLN A 42 -5.39 40.90 17.72
CA GLN A 42 -5.11 39.47 17.54
C GLN A 42 -6.02 38.98 16.42
N GLU A 43 -5.55 39.08 15.17
CA GLU A 43 -6.16 38.37 14.05
C GLU A 43 -6.04 36.87 14.32
N THR A 44 -7.06 36.29 14.94
CA THR A 44 -7.31 34.86 14.87
C THR A 44 -7.90 34.59 13.50
N THR A 45 -7.06 34.64 12.46
CA THR A 45 -7.42 33.98 11.22
C THR A 45 -7.42 32.49 11.53
N PRO A 46 -8.57 31.79 11.46
CA PRO A 46 -8.57 30.34 11.59
C PRO A 46 -7.84 29.78 10.38
N ALA A 47 -6.54 29.50 10.55
CA ALA A 47 -5.81 28.71 9.58
C ALA A 47 -6.50 27.35 9.53
N ILE A 48 -7.09 27.01 8.38
CA ILE A 48 -7.68 25.70 8.15
C ILE A 48 -6.55 24.69 8.27
N MET A 49 -6.54 23.91 9.34
CA MET A 49 -5.62 22.80 9.48
C MET A 49 -6.08 21.72 8.51
N ASN A 50 -5.43 21.65 7.35
CA ASN A 50 -5.63 20.56 6.40
C ASN A 50 -5.00 19.28 7.00
N ALA A 51 -5.75 18.60 7.86
CA ALA A 51 -5.39 17.28 8.34
C ALA A 51 -5.73 16.24 7.27
N SER A 52 -4.71 15.61 6.72
CA SER A 52 -4.85 14.43 5.87
C SER A 52 -4.78 13.19 6.75
N ILE A 53 -5.85 12.39 6.78
CA ILE A 53 -5.82 11.05 7.37
C ILE A 53 -5.46 10.08 6.25
N GLN A 54 -4.23 9.55 6.28
CA GLN A 54 -3.83 8.49 5.36
C GLN A 54 -4.42 7.16 5.84
N GLN A 55 -5.36 6.62 5.07
CA GLN A 55 -5.92 5.30 5.34
C GLN A 55 -4.90 4.23 4.94
N VAL A 56 -4.49 3.40 5.89
CA VAL A 56 -3.58 2.28 5.60
C VAL A 56 -4.41 1.07 5.20
N ILE A 57 -4.33 0.71 3.93
CA ILE A 57 -4.81 -0.57 3.38
C ILE A 57 -3.59 -1.49 3.13
N GLY A 58 -3.79 -2.79 3.29
CA GLY A 58 -2.73 -3.78 3.12
C GLY A 58 -3.28 -5.16 2.79
N ILE A 59 -2.36 -6.06 2.46
CA ILE A 59 -2.63 -7.48 2.26
C ILE A 59 -1.56 -8.30 2.97
N GLU A 60 -1.96 -9.45 3.46
CA GLU A 60 -1.08 -10.47 4.00
C GLU A 60 -1.12 -11.69 3.06
N LEU A 61 0.06 -12.12 2.60
CA LEU A 61 0.17 -13.35 1.82
C LEU A 61 0.31 -14.53 2.78
N SER A 62 -0.37 -15.64 2.49
CA SER A 62 -0.08 -16.91 3.17
C SER A 62 1.40 -17.28 3.07
N ASN A 63 1.95 -17.97 4.07
CA ASN A 63 3.35 -18.44 4.07
C ASN A 63 3.71 -19.16 2.76
N TYR A 64 2.82 -20.00 2.25
CA TYR A 64 3.04 -20.75 1.01
C TYR A 64 3.02 -19.87 -0.25
N LEU A 65 2.26 -18.79 -0.26
CA LEU A 65 2.29 -17.84 -1.37
C LEU A 65 3.53 -16.94 -1.30
N ALA A 66 4.00 -16.62 -0.09
CA ALA A 66 5.25 -15.89 0.13
C ALA A 66 6.49 -16.72 -0.23
N GLU A 67 6.45 -18.04 -0.08
CA GLU A 67 7.46 -18.99 -0.58
C GLU A 67 7.53 -19.00 -2.12
N GLY A 68 6.44 -18.62 -2.79
CA GLY A 68 6.29 -18.62 -4.24
C GLY A 68 5.35 -19.71 -4.77
N ILE A 69 5.06 -19.62 -6.07
CA ILE A 69 4.17 -20.57 -6.76
C ILE A 69 5.03 -21.65 -7.40
N LEU A 70 5.06 -22.82 -6.78
CA LEU A 70 5.83 -23.97 -7.24
C LEU A 70 4.93 -24.88 -8.07
N PHE A 71 5.41 -25.32 -9.23
CA PHE A 71 4.69 -26.26 -10.11
C PHE A 71 5.28 -27.66 -10.02
N THR A 72 4.42 -28.67 -10.21
CA THR A 72 4.80 -30.07 -10.14
C THR A 72 4.03 -30.90 -11.17
N ASN A 73 4.68 -31.92 -11.72
CA ASN A 73 4.11 -32.85 -12.69
C ASN A 73 3.38 -34.04 -12.03
N THR A 74 3.50 -34.22 -10.72
CA THR A 74 2.95 -35.38 -10.01
C THR A 74 1.66 -35.05 -9.27
N THR A 75 0.92 -36.10 -8.92
CA THR A 75 -0.24 -36.03 -8.02
C THR A 75 0.16 -35.95 -6.54
N THR A 76 1.46 -36.04 -6.22
CA THR A 76 1.95 -35.98 -4.84
C THR A 76 1.79 -34.56 -4.31
N ILE A 77 0.83 -34.42 -3.39
CA ILE A 77 0.43 -33.16 -2.79
C ILE A 77 1.61 -32.55 -2.02
N GLY A 78 1.88 -31.27 -2.26
CA GLY A 78 2.78 -30.50 -1.42
C GLY A 78 4.28 -30.71 -1.67
N VAL A 79 4.65 -31.46 -2.71
CA VAL A 79 6.05 -31.64 -3.12
C VAL A 79 6.28 -31.07 -4.52
N GLN A 80 7.33 -30.26 -4.66
CA GLN A 80 7.78 -29.77 -5.95
C GLN A 80 8.57 -30.87 -6.67
N TYR A 81 8.19 -31.15 -7.91
CA TYR A 81 8.94 -32.03 -8.81
C TYR A 81 9.22 -31.31 -10.13
N PRO A 82 10.30 -31.71 -10.84
CA PRO A 82 10.56 -31.21 -12.18
C PRO A 82 9.36 -31.39 -13.10
N ILE A 83 9.08 -30.40 -13.94
CA ILE A 83 8.03 -30.51 -14.94
C ILE A 83 8.50 -31.54 -15.99
N THR A 84 7.76 -32.64 -16.16
CA THR A 84 8.05 -33.65 -17.21
C THR A 84 6.99 -33.71 -18.30
N ASN A 85 5.77 -33.26 -18.04
CA ASN A 85 4.71 -33.21 -19.04
C ASN A 85 4.50 -31.78 -19.56
N VAL A 86 5.08 -31.50 -20.72
CA VAL A 86 5.03 -30.20 -21.40
C VAL A 86 3.80 -30.02 -22.31
N ASN A 87 2.93 -31.04 -22.38
CA ASN A 87 1.76 -31.06 -23.25
C ASN A 87 0.43 -30.93 -22.50
N ALA A 88 0.45 -30.76 -21.18
CA ALA A 88 -0.73 -30.66 -20.34
C ALA A 88 -0.59 -29.57 -19.26
N TRP A 89 -1.71 -29.22 -18.63
CA TRP A 89 -1.71 -28.38 -17.43
C TRP A 89 -1.13 -29.14 -16.24
N ASN A 90 -0.03 -28.61 -15.71
CA ASN A 90 0.62 -29.06 -14.49
C ASN A 90 0.08 -28.26 -13.31
N ASN A 91 -0.18 -28.93 -12.19
CA ASN A 91 -0.73 -28.29 -11.00
C ASN A 91 0.36 -27.54 -10.23
N ALA A 92 -0.01 -26.43 -9.59
CA ALA A 92 0.81 -25.90 -8.52
C ALA A 92 0.74 -26.82 -7.29
N THR A 93 1.89 -26.96 -6.64
CA THR A 93 2.18 -27.88 -5.54
C THR A 93 1.19 -27.77 -4.39
N ARG A 94 0.55 -26.61 -4.19
CA ARG A 94 -0.39 -26.37 -3.08
C ARG A 94 -1.87 -26.24 -3.48
N ASN A 95 -2.30 -26.56 -4.71
CA ASN A 95 -3.71 -26.43 -5.14
C ASN A 95 -4.70 -27.39 -4.45
N TYR A 96 -4.22 -28.58 -4.08
CA TYR A 96 -5.04 -29.72 -3.66
C TYR A 96 -4.51 -30.36 -2.38
N ASN A 97 -4.17 -29.53 -1.41
CA ASN A 97 -3.63 -29.95 -0.13
C ASN A 97 -4.68 -30.57 0.80
N GLY A 98 -4.26 -31.62 1.52
CA GLY A 98 -5.07 -32.34 2.50
C GLY A 98 -6.19 -33.19 1.90
N SER A 99 -6.94 -33.83 2.78
CA SER A 99 -8.08 -34.71 2.43
C SER A 99 -9.27 -33.96 1.82
N SER A 100 -9.37 -32.66 2.08
CA SER A 100 -10.40 -31.78 1.52
C SER A 100 -10.02 -31.18 0.16
N TYR A 101 -8.85 -31.53 -0.40
CA TYR A 101 -8.37 -31.02 -1.68
C TYR A 101 -8.37 -29.48 -1.76
N GLY A 102 -8.00 -28.81 -0.67
CA GLY A 102 -8.00 -27.34 -0.57
C GLY A 102 -6.72 -26.70 -1.11
N THR A 103 -6.76 -25.41 -1.44
CA THR A 103 -5.52 -24.66 -1.72
C THR A 103 -4.94 -24.04 -0.46
N LEU A 104 -3.60 -23.95 -0.40
CA LEU A 104 -2.91 -23.21 0.66
C LEU A 104 -2.42 -21.82 0.22
N TYR A 105 -2.61 -21.46 -1.06
CA TYR A 105 -2.34 -20.11 -1.52
C TYR A 105 -3.53 -19.22 -1.18
N ASN A 106 -3.33 -18.25 -0.30
CA ASN A 106 -4.34 -17.24 -0.01
C ASN A 106 -3.73 -15.87 0.25
N ILE A 107 -4.59 -14.86 0.11
CA ILE A 107 -4.31 -13.46 0.43
C ILE A 107 -5.40 -12.99 1.36
N THR A 108 -5.02 -12.44 2.51
CA THR A 108 -5.94 -11.84 3.48
C THR A 108 -5.86 -10.33 3.39
N ALA A 109 -7.01 -9.65 3.32
CA ALA A 109 -7.03 -8.19 3.35
C ALA A 109 -6.85 -7.67 4.77
N TRP A 110 -6.13 -6.56 4.90
CA TRP A 110 -5.98 -5.82 6.14
C TRP A 110 -6.29 -4.33 5.90
N SER A 111 -7.09 -3.73 6.78
CA SER A 111 -7.40 -2.30 6.74
C SER A 111 -7.75 -1.82 8.14
N ALA A 112 -7.11 -0.73 8.58
CA ALA A 112 -7.35 -0.15 9.90
C ALA A 112 -8.79 0.40 10.05
N ASN A 113 -9.43 0.79 8.94
CA ASN A 113 -10.74 1.46 8.93
C ASN A 113 -11.87 0.58 8.38
N GLN A 114 -11.68 -0.75 8.36
CA GLN A 114 -12.67 -1.70 7.83
C GLN A 114 -13.06 -1.46 6.36
N VAL A 115 -12.20 -0.84 5.56
CA VAL A 115 -12.45 -0.57 4.14
C VAL A 115 -12.13 -1.81 3.31
N ASN A 116 -13.06 -2.20 2.44
CA ASN A 116 -12.85 -3.30 1.50
C ASN A 116 -11.84 -2.92 0.42
N VAL A 117 -11.08 -3.91 -0.05
CA VAL A 117 -10.02 -3.70 -1.04
C VAL A 117 -10.25 -4.52 -2.31
N THR A 118 -9.76 -3.98 -3.42
CA THR A 118 -9.50 -4.76 -4.64
C THR A 118 -8.08 -5.30 -4.56
N VAL A 119 -7.93 -6.63 -4.68
CA VAL A 119 -6.62 -7.29 -4.74
C VAL A 119 -6.34 -7.68 -6.18
N CYS A 120 -5.13 -7.39 -6.61
CA CYS A 120 -4.64 -7.71 -7.94
C CYS A 120 -3.27 -8.37 -7.90
N HIS A 121 -2.96 -9.10 -8.98
CA HIS A 121 -1.64 -9.69 -9.15
C HIS A 121 -1.13 -9.63 -10.59
N CYS A 122 0.16 -9.84 -10.76
CA CYS A 122 0.80 -10.03 -12.05
C CYS A 122 2.05 -10.91 -11.89
N ALA A 123 2.49 -11.53 -12.98
CA ALA A 123 3.81 -12.12 -13.10
C ALA A 123 4.76 -11.09 -13.73
N CYS A 124 6.01 -11.02 -13.27
CA CYS A 124 6.97 -10.02 -13.75
C CYS A 124 7.76 -10.44 -14.98
N SER A 125 7.95 -11.74 -15.17
CA SER A 125 8.76 -12.29 -16.24
C SER A 125 8.29 -13.68 -16.60
N ASP A 126 8.68 -14.13 -17.79
CA ASP A 126 8.61 -15.55 -18.15
C ASP A 126 9.34 -16.39 -17.09
N LEU A 127 8.92 -17.64 -16.89
CA LEU A 127 9.56 -18.50 -15.90
C LEU A 127 10.91 -18.95 -16.45
N THR A 128 11.94 -18.92 -15.60
CA THR A 128 13.31 -19.23 -15.98
C THR A 128 13.84 -20.45 -15.24
N ASN A 129 14.60 -21.27 -15.95
CA ASN A 129 15.40 -22.34 -15.39
C ASN A 129 16.83 -22.21 -15.91
N VAL A 130 17.80 -22.17 -15.00
CA VAL A 130 19.23 -22.16 -15.33
C VAL A 130 19.81 -23.53 -14.97
N THR A 131 20.12 -24.33 -15.99
CA THR A 131 20.71 -25.67 -15.80
C THR A 131 21.88 -25.84 -16.78
N GLY A 132 23.03 -26.28 -16.27
CA GLY A 132 24.21 -26.55 -17.09
C GLY A 132 24.75 -25.33 -17.86
N GLY A 133 24.58 -24.13 -17.31
CA GLY A 133 25.01 -22.87 -17.94
C GLY A 133 24.06 -22.33 -19.02
N ASN A 134 22.97 -23.04 -19.33
CA ASN A 134 21.93 -22.59 -20.27
C ASN A 134 20.71 -22.06 -19.52
N THR A 135 20.10 -21.01 -20.06
CA THR A 135 18.82 -20.45 -19.55
C THR A 135 17.67 -20.87 -20.46
N TYR A 136 16.68 -21.52 -19.88
CA TYR A 136 15.45 -21.93 -20.55
C TYR A 136 14.27 -21.12 -20.03
N TYR A 137 13.33 -20.82 -20.91
CA TYR A 137 12.16 -19.99 -20.60
C TYR A 137 10.86 -20.76 -20.82
N ILE A 138 9.92 -20.64 -19.89
CA ILE A 138 8.51 -20.97 -20.12
C ILE A 138 7.73 -19.66 -20.11
N TYR A 139 7.04 -19.39 -21.21
CA TYR A 139 6.30 -18.14 -21.37
C TYR A 139 5.08 -18.09 -20.44
N ILE A 140 4.93 -17.02 -19.66
CA ILE A 140 3.76 -16.82 -18.77
C ILE A 140 2.46 -16.61 -19.57
N ASN A 141 2.61 -16.00 -20.74
CA ASN A 141 1.57 -15.87 -21.74
C ASN A 141 2.02 -16.63 -22.99
N GLY A 142 1.35 -17.73 -23.33
CA GLY A 142 1.56 -18.43 -24.60
C GLY A 142 0.94 -17.65 -25.77
N SER A 143 1.17 -16.34 -25.86
CA SER A 143 0.47 -15.43 -26.78
C SER A 143 0.52 -15.95 -28.21
N GLY A 144 -0.64 -16.39 -28.71
CA GLY A 144 -0.81 -16.99 -30.04
C GLY A 144 -1.16 -18.48 -30.03
N ILE A 145 -1.06 -19.16 -28.89
CA ILE A 145 -1.44 -20.57 -28.73
C ILE A 145 -2.43 -20.71 -27.58
N THR A 146 -3.65 -21.08 -27.92
CA THR A 146 -4.73 -21.31 -26.94
C THR A 146 -4.27 -22.33 -25.90
N ASN A 147 -4.61 -22.07 -24.63
CA ASN A 147 -4.33 -22.95 -23.49
C ASN A 147 -2.85 -23.16 -23.13
N LYS A 148 -1.95 -22.21 -23.43
CA LYS A 148 -0.53 -22.26 -23.04
C LYS A 148 -0.14 -21.11 -22.12
N GLY A 149 0.77 -21.38 -21.19
CA GLY A 149 1.31 -20.43 -20.22
C GLY A 149 0.92 -20.74 -18.78
N VAL A 150 0.85 -19.70 -17.94
CA VAL A 150 0.40 -19.81 -16.55
C VAL A 150 -1.07 -19.40 -16.46
N GLY A 151 -1.89 -20.29 -15.95
CA GLY A 151 -3.27 -20.00 -15.60
C GLY A 151 -3.49 -19.96 -14.10
N TRP A 152 -4.55 -19.30 -13.67
CA TRP A 152 -4.90 -19.18 -12.26
C TRP A 152 -6.41 -19.22 -12.06
N ALA A 153 -6.86 -19.27 -10.81
CA ALA A 153 -8.26 -19.10 -10.43
C ALA A 153 -8.33 -18.63 -8.98
N ASN A 154 -9.45 -18.02 -8.59
CA ASN A 154 -9.69 -17.59 -7.22
C ASN A 154 -11.04 -18.06 -6.67
N GLY A 155 -11.17 -18.08 -5.34
CA GLY A 155 -12.41 -18.38 -4.65
C GLY A 155 -12.44 -17.86 -3.21
N THR A 156 -13.61 -17.87 -2.60
CA THR A 156 -13.83 -17.39 -1.22
C THR A 156 -13.60 -18.47 -0.15
N THR A 157 -13.37 -19.72 -0.56
CA THR A 157 -13.09 -20.85 0.33
C THR A 157 -11.89 -21.62 -0.17
N ALA A 158 -11.13 -22.28 0.71
CA ALA A 158 -9.95 -23.05 0.31
C ALA A 158 -10.27 -24.21 -0.65
N THR A 159 -11.49 -24.76 -0.58
CA THR A 159 -11.92 -25.94 -1.35
C THR A 159 -12.65 -25.60 -2.64
N PHE A 160 -12.62 -24.34 -3.08
CA PHE A 160 -13.26 -23.92 -4.32
C PHE A 160 -12.75 -24.75 -5.51
N ASN A 161 -13.64 -25.18 -6.40
CA ASN A 161 -13.29 -26.00 -7.56
C ASN A 161 -13.77 -25.44 -8.90
N VAL A 162 -14.04 -24.13 -8.94
CA VAL A 162 -14.82 -23.53 -10.03
C VAL A 162 -14.10 -23.59 -11.39
N HIS A 163 -12.78 -23.83 -11.44
CA HIS A 163 -11.97 -23.73 -12.67
C HIS A 163 -10.78 -24.70 -12.74
N SER A 164 -11.00 -26.01 -12.68
CA SER A 164 -9.94 -27.01 -12.90
C SER A 164 -10.11 -27.73 -14.24
N PRO A 165 -9.20 -27.59 -15.24
CA PRO A 165 -8.06 -26.64 -15.34
C PRO A 165 -8.52 -25.18 -15.53
N PRO A 166 -7.62 -24.17 -15.50
CA PRO A 166 -8.04 -22.77 -15.53
C PRO A 166 -8.80 -22.46 -16.82
N ASP A 167 -9.88 -21.70 -16.70
CA ASP A 167 -10.57 -21.13 -17.85
C ASP A 167 -9.58 -20.23 -18.63
N ALA A 168 -9.66 -20.23 -19.96
CA ALA A 168 -8.85 -19.42 -20.85
C ALA A 168 -8.87 -17.91 -20.51
N ASN A 169 -9.92 -17.45 -19.81
CA ASN A 169 -10.01 -16.09 -19.29
C ASN A 169 -9.02 -15.79 -18.14
N TYR A 170 -8.56 -16.81 -17.41
CA TYR A 170 -7.66 -16.69 -16.27
C TYR A 170 -6.23 -17.13 -16.61
N ILE A 171 -5.71 -16.60 -17.72
CA ILE A 171 -4.32 -16.76 -18.12
C ILE A 171 -3.64 -15.39 -17.96
N PHE A 172 -2.38 -15.37 -17.52
CA PHE A 172 -1.61 -14.12 -17.49
C PHE A 172 -1.43 -13.58 -18.91
N LYS A 173 -1.80 -12.31 -19.13
CA LYS A 173 -1.72 -11.66 -20.45
C LYS A 173 -0.48 -10.76 -20.53
N LYS A 174 0.01 -10.54 -21.76
CA LYS A 174 1.02 -9.52 -22.12
C LYS A 174 0.29 -8.39 -22.89
N PRO A 175 0.56 -7.09 -22.65
CA PRO A 175 1.48 -6.57 -21.62
C PRO A 175 1.02 -6.97 -20.22
N LEU A 176 1.97 -7.02 -19.29
CA LEU A 176 1.70 -7.47 -17.94
C LEU A 176 0.88 -6.37 -17.26
N ASP A 177 -0.43 -6.54 -17.28
CA ASP A 177 -1.36 -5.74 -16.50
C ASP A 177 -1.70 -6.49 -15.23
N TYR A 178 -2.02 -5.74 -14.18
CA TYR A 178 -2.58 -6.33 -12.98
C TYR A 178 -3.93 -6.97 -13.29
N GLN A 179 -4.07 -8.26 -12.97
CA GLN A 179 -5.33 -8.97 -13.04
C GLN A 179 -5.99 -8.98 -11.67
N ILE A 180 -7.29 -8.68 -11.62
CA ILE A 180 -8.07 -8.64 -10.37
C ILE A 180 -8.31 -10.06 -9.88
N VAL A 181 -7.79 -10.40 -8.70
CA VAL A 181 -8.02 -11.69 -8.04
C VAL A 181 -9.14 -11.63 -7.00
N SER A 182 -9.48 -10.44 -6.52
CA SER A 182 -10.67 -10.20 -5.72
C SER A 182 -11.09 -8.75 -5.86
N GLY A 183 -12.30 -8.49 -6.36
CA GLY A 183 -12.80 -7.12 -6.56
C GLY A 183 -13.41 -6.47 -5.32
N ASN A 184 -13.63 -7.25 -4.25
CA ASN A 184 -14.28 -6.79 -3.03
C ASN A 184 -13.90 -7.71 -1.86
N LEU A 185 -12.68 -7.56 -1.34
CA LEU A 185 -12.21 -8.34 -0.20
C LEU A 185 -12.34 -7.51 1.08
N ALA A 186 -13.19 -7.96 2.00
CA ALA A 186 -13.33 -7.32 3.30
C ALA A 186 -12.11 -7.57 4.20
N PRO A 187 -11.74 -6.63 5.08
CA PRO A 187 -10.64 -6.82 6.03
C PRO A 187 -10.86 -8.04 6.94
N GLY A 188 -9.80 -8.82 7.15
CA GLY A 188 -9.85 -10.09 7.87
C GLY A 188 -10.33 -11.28 7.04
N ASN A 189 -10.91 -11.06 5.85
CA ASN A 189 -11.29 -12.15 4.95
C ASN A 189 -10.16 -12.49 3.98
N ALA A 190 -10.16 -13.75 3.54
CA ALA A 190 -9.19 -14.29 2.58
C ALA A 190 -9.82 -14.56 1.21
N THR A 191 -9.04 -14.33 0.16
CA THR A 191 -9.25 -14.91 -1.17
C THR A 191 -8.24 -16.04 -1.37
N TYR A 192 -8.71 -17.18 -1.87
CA TYR A 192 -7.92 -18.38 -2.09
C TYR A 192 -7.59 -18.50 -3.56
N LEU A 193 -6.38 -18.94 -3.88
CA LEU A 193 -5.84 -18.95 -5.24
C LEU A 193 -5.40 -20.35 -5.65
N ARG A 194 -5.57 -20.66 -6.93
CA ARG A 194 -4.99 -21.85 -7.56
C ARG A 194 -4.24 -21.46 -8.82
N TYR A 195 -3.22 -22.23 -9.13
CA TYR A 195 -2.32 -21.96 -10.26
C TYR A 195 -2.04 -23.23 -11.06
N TRP A 196 -1.94 -23.09 -12.38
CA TRP A 196 -1.56 -24.17 -13.28
C TRP A 196 -0.58 -23.67 -14.33
N LEU A 197 0.21 -24.59 -14.86
CA LEU A 197 1.21 -24.30 -15.88
C LEU A 197 1.08 -25.28 -17.05
N ASN A 198 0.78 -24.78 -18.24
CA ASN A 198 0.89 -25.53 -19.48
C ASN A 198 2.09 -25.00 -20.28
N PRO A 199 3.25 -25.65 -20.19
CA PRO A 199 4.50 -25.11 -20.70
C PRO A 199 4.44 -24.77 -22.19
N TYR A 200 5.06 -23.65 -22.53
CA TYR A 200 5.38 -23.25 -23.90
C TYR A 200 6.73 -22.53 -23.88
N PRO A 201 7.68 -22.88 -24.77
CA PRO A 201 7.57 -23.85 -25.86
C PRO A 201 7.50 -25.32 -25.37
N ASN A 202 6.91 -26.21 -26.19
CA ASN A 202 6.65 -27.61 -25.80
C ASN A 202 7.91 -28.50 -25.76
N ASN A 203 9.10 -27.92 -25.91
CA ASN A 203 10.39 -28.62 -25.94
C ASN A 203 11.35 -28.12 -24.84
N VAL A 204 10.82 -27.43 -23.82
CA VAL A 204 11.63 -27.05 -22.66
C VAL A 204 12.10 -28.31 -21.91
N PRO A 205 13.36 -28.36 -21.46
CA PRO A 205 13.86 -29.50 -20.69
C PRO A 205 13.17 -29.59 -19.33
N SER A 206 13.27 -30.75 -18.71
CA SER A 206 12.78 -30.90 -17.33
C SER A 206 13.63 -30.09 -16.36
N GLY A 207 12.99 -29.50 -15.35
CA GLY A 207 13.67 -28.89 -14.23
C GLY A 207 12.78 -27.95 -13.43
N ILE A 208 13.41 -27.09 -12.63
CA ILE A 208 12.76 -26.13 -11.74
C ILE A 208 12.74 -24.76 -12.42
N TYR A 209 11.54 -24.24 -12.64
CA TYR A 209 11.29 -22.97 -13.30
C TYR A 209 10.74 -21.95 -12.30
N ASN A 210 11.37 -20.79 -12.21
CA ASN A 210 11.03 -19.75 -11.23
C ASN A 210 10.64 -18.43 -11.91
N THR A 211 9.79 -17.65 -11.25
CA THR A 211 9.46 -16.27 -11.64
C THR A 211 9.05 -15.46 -10.42
N THR A 212 9.02 -14.13 -10.55
CA THR A 212 8.55 -13.22 -9.51
C THR A 212 7.12 -12.80 -9.79
N TYR A 213 6.27 -12.89 -8.77
CA TYR A 213 4.90 -12.37 -8.80
C TYR A 213 4.79 -11.12 -7.94
N LYS A 214 3.96 -10.16 -8.35
CA LYS A 214 3.62 -8.98 -7.56
C LYS A 214 2.14 -9.02 -7.20
N PHE A 215 1.85 -8.63 -5.97
CA PHE A 215 0.49 -8.45 -5.47
C PHE A 215 0.31 -7.00 -5.03
N LYS A 216 -0.86 -6.45 -5.31
CA LYS A 216 -1.22 -5.08 -4.97
C LYS A 216 -2.63 -5.04 -4.43
N ALA A 217 -2.83 -4.24 -3.39
CA ALA A 217 -4.14 -3.87 -2.90
C ALA A 217 -4.42 -2.40 -3.23
N VAL A 218 -5.63 -2.12 -3.68
CA VAL A 218 -6.16 -0.76 -3.86
C VAL A 218 -7.53 -0.69 -3.19
N GLU A 219 -8.01 0.52 -2.91
CA GLU A 219 -9.37 0.70 -2.46
C GLU A 219 -10.37 0.12 -3.47
N ILE A 220 -11.49 -0.41 -2.99
CA ILE A 220 -12.54 -0.95 -3.86
C ILE A 220 -12.94 0.05 -4.95
N GLY A 221 -13.15 -0.44 -6.17
CA GLY A 221 -13.51 0.38 -7.33
C GLY A 221 -12.35 1.14 -7.98
N GLN A 222 -11.17 1.19 -7.37
CA GLN A 222 -9.97 1.73 -8.02
C GLN A 222 -9.36 0.75 -9.01
N THR A 223 -8.70 1.28 -10.05
CA THR A 223 -7.91 0.46 -10.99
C THR A 223 -6.59 0.03 -10.36
N CYS A 224 -6.19 -1.22 -10.60
CA CYS A 224 -4.90 -1.72 -10.14
C CYS A 224 -3.71 -1.14 -10.93
N GLY A 225 -3.98 -0.56 -12.12
CA GLY A 225 -2.99 0.04 -13.00
C GLY A 225 -2.15 -1.01 -13.74
N ILE A 226 -1.01 -0.55 -14.27
CA ILE A 226 -0.08 -1.38 -15.04
C ILE A 226 0.86 -2.12 -14.10
N CYS A 227 1.21 -3.36 -14.41
CA CYS A 227 2.26 -4.06 -13.68
C CYS A 227 3.63 -3.64 -14.23
N SER A 228 4.32 -2.77 -13.49
CA SER A 228 5.73 -2.48 -13.76
C SER A 228 6.61 -3.48 -13.01
N CYS A 229 7.40 -4.22 -13.78
CA CYS A 229 8.57 -4.95 -13.33
C CYS A 229 9.74 -4.42 -14.16
#